data_AF-A0A3D0JML6-F1
#
_entry.id   AF-A0A3D0JML6-F1
#
_cell.length_a   1.000
_cell.length_b   1.000
_cell.length_c   1.000
_cell.angle_alpha   90.00
_cell.angle_beta   90.00
_cell.angle_gamma   90.00
#
_symmetry.space_group_name_H-M   'P 1'
#
loop_
_entity.id
_entity.type
_entity.pdbx_description
1 polymer ?
#
loop_
_entity_poly.entity_id
_entity_poly.type
_entity_poly.pdbx_seq_one_letter_code
_entity_poly.pdbx_strand_id
1 'polypeptide(L)'
;MFGNLPAFCSRTLLTALLLALAPCALAQDIIERFGERAYTGRVDFKVAPPSGKSATHYGRGSVLLQRSAPGKASLQLQGKVPESTTQTELTVPGIYDDTGWRSEPGDVQMSITADGRVSGGGVSNGRTFLFSGTFSPTDVRLEVRVTTAREEGGAPAGTTLTFDYRVKRESLEAQAGRDVEEGCRLVMRPIANFGGGMTMAQVPECD
;
A
#
# COMPACT_ATOMS: atom_id res chain seq x y z
N MET A 1 86.90 15.89 29.71
CA MET A 1 87.23 15.06 28.53
C MET A 1 85.93 14.62 27.88
N PHE A 2 85.84 14.84 26.56
CA PHE A 2 84.92 14.31 25.54
C PHE A 2 84.12 13.07 25.99
N GLY A 3 82.80 12.93 25.80
CA GLY A 3 81.96 13.27 24.65
C GLY A 3 81.38 11.96 24.09
N ASN A 4 80.04 11.83 24.01
CA ASN A 4 79.28 11.18 22.92
C ASN A 4 77.84 10.84 23.33
N LEU A 5 76.90 11.56 22.71
CA LEU A 5 75.52 11.11 22.46
C LEU A 5 75.52 10.10 21.31
N PRO A 6 74.50 9.23 21.26
CA PRO A 6 73.81 8.99 20.00
C PRO A 6 72.32 9.34 20.10
N ALA A 7 71.88 10.12 19.12
CA ALA A 7 70.49 10.23 18.70
C ALA A 7 70.03 8.92 18.04
N PHE A 8 68.73 8.62 18.06
CA PHE A 8 67.89 8.45 16.85
C PHE A 8 66.49 7.88 17.16
N CYS A 9 65.51 8.43 16.44
CA CYS A 9 64.22 7.86 16.00
C CYS A 9 63.24 7.37 17.09
N SER A 10 62.24 8.17 17.46
CA SER A 10 61.01 8.41 16.67
C SER A 10 60.44 7.15 16.02
N ARG A 11 59.36 6.62 16.60
CA ARG A 11 58.15 6.19 15.89
C ARG A 11 57.02 5.98 16.89
N THR A 12 56.34 7.09 17.15
CA THR A 12 54.92 7.16 17.48
C THR A 12 54.13 6.22 16.56
N LEU A 13 53.60 5.12 17.09
CA LEU A 13 52.50 4.39 16.49
C LEU A 13 51.22 4.88 17.18
N LEU A 14 50.74 6.05 16.74
CA LEU A 14 49.34 6.42 16.92
C LEU A 14 48.53 5.45 16.04
N THR A 15 47.99 4.40 16.64
CA THR A 15 46.96 3.59 15.99
C THR A 15 45.70 4.44 15.91
N ALA A 16 45.52 5.14 14.79
CA ALA A 16 44.30 5.85 14.47
C ALA A 16 43.16 4.84 14.33
N LEU A 17 42.35 4.72 15.38
CA LEU A 17 41.08 4.01 15.36
C LEU A 17 40.11 4.84 14.50
N LEU A 18 40.22 4.71 13.18
CA LEU A 18 39.18 5.11 12.24
C LEU A 18 37.97 4.20 12.51
N LEU A 19 37.16 4.59 13.50
CA LEU A 19 35.76 4.21 13.58
C LEU A 19 35.14 4.67 12.27
N ALA A 20 35.07 3.75 11.32
CA ALA A 20 34.21 3.86 10.16
C ALA A 20 32.81 4.13 10.71
N LEU A 21 32.42 5.40 10.71
CA LEU A 21 31.04 5.83 10.66
C LEU A 21 30.50 5.23 9.36
N ALA A 22 30.13 3.95 9.41
CA ALA A 22 29.22 3.40 8.45
C ALA A 22 28.03 4.37 8.49
N PRO A 23 27.68 5.05 7.40
CA PRO A 23 26.43 5.76 7.37
C PRO A 23 25.38 4.70 7.66
N CYS A 24 24.76 4.77 8.85
CA CYS A 24 23.43 4.24 9.04
C CYS A 24 22.58 5.01 8.04
N ALA A 25 22.58 4.56 6.78
CA ALA A 25 21.45 4.74 5.90
C ALA A 25 20.32 4.07 6.66
N LEU A 26 19.60 4.84 7.48
CA LEU A 26 18.32 4.42 8.02
C LEU A 26 17.52 4.00 6.79
N ALA A 27 17.39 2.69 6.59
CA ALA A 27 16.61 2.15 5.51
C ALA A 27 15.22 2.75 5.69
N GLN A 28 14.85 3.67 4.78
CA GLN A 28 13.57 4.33 4.80
C GLN A 28 12.52 3.21 4.76
N ASP A 29 11.74 3.07 5.84
CA ASP A 29 10.81 1.96 5.94
C ASP A 29 9.70 2.11 4.87
N ILE A 30 9.01 1.02 4.54
CA ILE A 30 8.01 1.05 3.47
C ILE A 30 6.89 2.08 3.73
N ILE A 31 6.62 2.41 5.00
CA ILE A 31 5.62 3.39 5.38
C ILE A 31 6.12 4.81 5.12
N GLU A 32 7.38 5.12 5.41
CA GLU A 32 7.98 6.40 5.06
C GLU A 32 8.01 6.61 3.54
N ARG A 33 8.09 5.53 2.75
CA ARG A 33 8.13 5.61 1.28
C ARG A 33 6.74 5.66 0.63
N PHE A 34 5.81 4.84 1.11
CA PHE A 34 4.51 4.60 0.46
C PHE A 34 3.31 4.88 1.35
N GLY A 35 3.48 5.11 2.64
CA GLY A 35 2.39 5.26 3.60
C GLY A 35 1.97 6.70 3.91
N GLU A 36 1.21 6.84 5.00
CA GLU A 36 0.83 8.07 5.73
C GLU A 36 -0.07 9.09 4.99
N ARG A 37 -0.08 9.10 3.65
CA ARG A 37 -1.02 9.92 2.86
C ARG A 37 -1.66 9.08 1.79
N ALA A 38 -2.96 9.27 1.60
CA ALA A 38 -3.71 8.54 0.60
C ALA A 38 -3.24 8.92 -0.82
N TYR A 39 -3.24 7.94 -1.70
CA TYR A 39 -3.28 8.15 -3.14
C TYR A 39 -4.75 8.22 -3.54
N THR A 40 -5.13 9.18 -4.38
CA THR A 40 -6.50 9.34 -4.86
C THR A 40 -6.52 9.46 -6.37
N GLY A 41 -7.64 9.10 -6.99
CA GLY A 41 -7.76 9.17 -8.44
C GLY A 41 -8.84 8.26 -8.98
N ARG A 42 -8.59 7.73 -10.17
CA ARG A 42 -9.56 6.94 -10.93
C ARG A 42 -9.52 5.47 -10.53
N VAL A 43 -10.69 4.84 -10.50
CA VAL A 43 -10.84 3.38 -10.40
C VAL A 43 -11.73 2.91 -11.54
N ASP A 44 -11.23 1.98 -12.35
CA ASP A 44 -12.04 1.34 -13.39
C ASP A 44 -12.63 0.05 -12.81
N PHE A 45 -13.96 -0.05 -12.79
CA PHE A 45 -14.68 -1.23 -12.33
C PHE A 45 -15.20 -2.01 -13.53
N LYS A 46 -14.65 -3.20 -13.76
CA LYS A 46 -15.05 -4.08 -14.86
C LYS A 46 -15.80 -5.30 -14.33
N VAL A 47 -16.95 -5.59 -14.94
CA VAL A 47 -17.73 -6.80 -14.71
C VAL A 47 -17.66 -7.65 -15.98
N ALA A 48 -17.09 -8.84 -15.86
CA ALA A 48 -16.94 -9.78 -16.96
C ALA A 48 -17.62 -11.12 -16.59
N PRO A 49 -18.86 -11.37 -17.02
CA PRO A 49 -19.50 -12.67 -16.86
C PRO A 49 -18.75 -13.75 -17.68
N PRO A 50 -18.90 -15.05 -17.35
CA PRO A 50 -18.26 -16.14 -18.10
C PRO A 50 -18.74 -16.21 -19.56
N SER A 51 -19.94 -15.69 -19.82
CA SER A 51 -20.55 -15.59 -21.14
C SER A 51 -21.27 -14.25 -21.28
N GLY A 52 -21.22 -13.65 -22.48
CA GLY A 52 -21.86 -12.37 -22.77
C GLY A 52 -20.87 -11.20 -22.83
N LYS A 53 -21.40 -9.97 -22.78
CA LYS A 53 -20.58 -8.76 -22.88
C LYS A 53 -20.09 -8.31 -21.51
N SER A 54 -18.84 -7.89 -21.42
CA SER A 54 -18.34 -7.20 -20.24
C SER A 54 -18.84 -5.76 -20.20
N ALA A 55 -19.04 -5.24 -18.99
CA ALA A 55 -19.29 -3.82 -18.74
C ALA A 55 -18.11 -3.21 -17.99
N THR A 56 -17.83 -1.93 -18.25
CA THR A 56 -16.86 -1.14 -17.48
C THR A 56 -17.54 0.12 -17.00
N HIS A 57 -17.41 0.38 -15.71
CA HIS A 57 -17.83 1.59 -15.03
C HIS A 57 -16.61 2.34 -14.53
N TYR A 58 -16.74 3.65 -14.39
CA TYR A 58 -15.65 4.51 -13.99
C TYR A 58 -16.01 5.21 -12.70
N GLY A 59 -15.08 5.16 -11.75
CA GLY A 59 -15.26 5.73 -10.44
C GLY A 59 -14.02 6.46 -9.95
N ARG A 60 -14.13 6.93 -8.72
CA ARG A 60 -13.01 7.46 -7.95
C ARG A 60 -12.68 6.54 -6.80
N GLY A 61 -11.45 6.59 -6.34
CA GLY A 61 -11.02 5.78 -5.23
C GLY A 61 -9.74 6.26 -4.59
N SER A 62 -9.41 5.62 -3.48
CA SER A 62 -8.20 5.89 -2.73
C SER A 62 -7.50 4.60 -2.29
N VAL A 63 -6.20 4.73 -2.11
CA VAL A 63 -5.31 3.69 -1.58
C VAL A 63 -4.47 4.31 -0.49
N LEU A 64 -4.46 3.72 0.70
CA LEU A 64 -3.71 4.22 1.85
C LEU A 64 -3.03 3.07 2.58
N LEU A 65 -1.71 3.15 2.75
CA LEU A 65 -0.96 2.29 3.66
C LEU A 65 -0.73 3.07 4.96
N GLN A 66 -1.39 2.67 6.04
CA GLN A 66 -1.39 3.43 7.30
C GLN A 66 -0.73 2.63 8.42
N ARG A 67 0.21 3.24 9.14
CA ARG A 67 0.81 2.65 10.34
C ARG A 67 -0.24 2.52 11.43
N SER A 68 -0.38 1.31 11.98
CA SER A 68 -1.26 1.05 13.12
C SER A 68 -0.48 0.87 14.43
N ALA A 69 0.74 0.34 14.36
CA ALA A 69 1.71 0.25 15.45
C ALA A 69 3.13 0.09 14.87
N PRO A 70 4.21 0.18 15.67
CA PRO A 70 5.55 -0.16 15.17
C PRO A 70 5.59 -1.55 14.54
N GLY A 71 6.03 -1.65 13.28
CA GLY A 71 6.07 -2.89 12.50
C GLY A 71 4.70 -3.42 12.03
N LYS A 72 3.62 -2.68 12.26
CA LYS A 72 2.25 -3.02 11.81
C LYS A 72 1.62 -1.90 11.01
N ALA A 73 1.02 -2.26 9.87
CA ALA A 73 0.31 -1.31 9.03
C ALA A 73 -0.85 -1.99 8.32
N SER A 74 -1.87 -1.21 7.99
CA SER A 74 -3.03 -1.68 7.24
C SER A 74 -3.06 -1.03 5.87
N LEU A 75 -3.30 -1.83 4.84
CA LEU A 75 -3.63 -1.30 3.51
C LEU A 75 -5.14 -1.12 3.39
N GLN A 76 -5.56 0.08 3.04
CA GLN A 76 -6.96 0.44 2.84
C GLN A 76 -7.19 0.76 1.37
N LEU A 77 -8.23 0.18 0.79
CA LEU A 77 -8.68 0.40 -0.58
C LEU A 77 -10.13 0.86 -0.57
N GLN A 78 -10.40 1.92 -1.33
CA GLN A 78 -11.68 2.60 -1.40
C GLN A 78 -12.03 2.82 -2.87
N GLY A 79 -13.21 2.43 -3.31
CA GLY A 79 -13.69 2.71 -4.66
C GLY A 79 -15.17 3.03 -4.65
N LYS A 80 -15.59 4.05 -5.38
CA LYS A 80 -16.99 4.45 -5.54
C LYS A 80 -17.24 4.78 -7.01
N VAL A 81 -18.26 4.15 -7.58
CA VAL A 81 -18.78 4.50 -8.91
C VAL A 81 -19.96 5.46 -8.72
N PRO A 82 -19.94 6.67 -9.32
CA PRO A 82 -21.07 7.60 -9.25
C PRO A 82 -22.36 6.94 -9.71
N GLU A 83 -23.48 7.32 -9.08
CA GLU A 83 -24.84 6.86 -9.43
C GLU A 83 -25.02 5.33 -9.38
N SER A 84 -24.12 4.63 -8.68
CA SER A 84 -24.15 3.19 -8.50
C SER A 84 -24.09 2.83 -7.01
N THR A 85 -24.68 1.70 -6.66
CA THR A 85 -24.46 1.05 -5.35
C THR A 85 -23.10 0.34 -5.27
N THR A 86 -22.32 0.35 -6.36
CA THR A 86 -20.99 -0.25 -6.42
C THR A 86 -20.00 0.60 -5.63
N GLN A 87 -19.79 0.18 -4.38
CA GLN A 87 -18.73 0.67 -3.50
C GLN A 87 -17.82 -0.50 -3.11
N THR A 88 -16.52 -0.24 -3.06
CA THR A 88 -15.51 -1.19 -2.59
C THR A 88 -14.80 -0.56 -1.41
N GLU A 89 -14.81 -1.29 -0.30
CA GLU A 89 -14.13 -0.88 0.91
C GLU A 89 -13.43 -2.11 1.48
N LEU A 90 -12.11 -2.07 1.49
CA LEU A 90 -11.29 -3.18 1.92
C LEU A 90 -10.16 -2.67 2.82
N THR A 91 -10.03 -3.26 3.99
CA THR A 91 -8.88 -3.05 4.88
C THR A 91 -8.16 -4.36 5.12
N VAL A 92 -6.87 -4.37 4.84
CA VAL A 92 -6.00 -5.54 4.96
C VAL A 92 -4.97 -5.25 6.04
N PRO A 93 -5.07 -5.84 7.24
CA PRO A 93 -4.03 -5.70 8.24
C PRO A 93 -2.77 -6.45 7.81
N GLY A 94 -1.63 -5.96 8.24
CA GLY A 94 -0.35 -6.57 7.91
C GLY A 94 0.79 -6.08 8.79
N ILE A 95 1.95 -6.65 8.51
CA ILE A 95 3.22 -6.31 9.15
C ILE A 95 4.17 -5.80 8.09
N TYR A 96 5.07 -4.91 8.52
CA TYR A 96 6.09 -4.37 7.63
C TYR A 96 7.46 -4.34 8.29
N ASP A 97 8.46 -4.44 7.44
CA ASP A 97 9.88 -4.36 7.75
C ASP A 97 10.62 -3.71 6.56
N ASP A 98 11.94 -3.86 6.50
CA ASP A 98 12.80 -3.35 5.45
C ASP A 98 12.60 -4.08 4.11
N THR A 99 12.03 -5.29 4.10
CA THR A 99 11.74 -6.05 2.88
C THR A 99 10.41 -5.67 2.23
N GLY A 100 9.52 -5.06 3.01
CA GLY A 100 8.27 -4.48 2.55
C GLY A 100 7.12 -4.71 3.52
N TRP A 101 5.90 -4.72 3.00
CA TRP A 101 4.67 -4.97 3.75
C TRP A 101 4.06 -6.29 3.28
N ARG A 102 3.49 -7.05 4.21
CA ARG A 102 2.72 -8.26 3.93
C ARG A 102 1.49 -8.32 4.81
N SER A 103 0.38 -8.78 4.25
CA SER A 103 -0.82 -9.03 5.01
C SER A 103 -0.57 -10.07 6.10
N GLU A 104 -1.41 -10.06 7.13
CA GLU A 104 -1.43 -11.15 8.10
C GLU A 104 -1.77 -12.49 7.40
N PRO A 105 -1.32 -13.65 7.95
CA PRO A 105 -1.64 -14.95 7.37
C PRO A 105 -3.15 -15.21 7.34
N GLY A 106 -3.62 -15.84 6.26
CA GLY A 106 -5.02 -16.21 6.08
C GLY A 106 -5.28 -16.79 4.68
N ASP A 107 -6.57 -16.94 4.37
CA ASP A 107 -7.07 -17.49 3.10
C ASP A 107 -6.73 -16.63 1.87
N VAL A 108 -6.54 -15.33 2.09
CA VAL A 108 -6.17 -14.34 1.08
C VAL A 108 -4.99 -13.55 1.59
N GLN A 109 -3.91 -13.52 0.82
CA GLN A 109 -2.67 -12.86 1.21
C GLN A 109 -2.18 -11.93 0.12
N MET A 110 -1.49 -10.86 0.52
CA MET A 110 -0.92 -9.87 -0.38
C MET A 110 0.35 -9.29 0.22
N SER A 111 1.29 -8.93 -0.65
CA SER A 111 2.53 -8.27 -0.28
C SER A 111 2.80 -7.06 -1.17
N ILE A 112 3.50 -6.08 -0.60
CA ILE A 112 4.13 -4.97 -1.31
C ILE A 112 5.62 -5.06 -0.98
N THR A 113 6.45 -5.38 -1.96
CA THR A 113 7.91 -5.44 -1.75
C THR A 113 8.50 -4.04 -1.56
N ALA A 114 9.74 -3.96 -1.07
CA ALA A 114 10.45 -2.69 -0.86
C ALA A 114 10.62 -1.83 -2.14
N ASP A 115 10.68 -2.46 -3.32
CA ASP A 115 10.68 -1.78 -4.63
C ASP A 115 9.27 -1.39 -5.12
N GLY A 116 8.23 -1.74 -4.36
CA GLY A 116 6.85 -1.36 -4.60
C GLY A 116 6.04 -2.34 -5.43
N ARG A 117 6.54 -3.54 -5.75
CA ARG A 117 5.75 -4.55 -6.48
C ARG A 117 4.66 -5.11 -5.57
N VAL A 118 3.43 -5.11 -6.08
CA VAL A 118 2.29 -5.74 -5.41
C VAL A 118 2.00 -7.10 -6.04
N SER A 119 1.82 -8.10 -5.19
CA SER A 119 1.39 -9.43 -5.59
C SER A 119 0.62 -10.10 -4.48
N GLY A 120 -0.33 -10.95 -4.83
CA GLY A 120 -1.08 -11.69 -3.83
C GLY A 120 -2.27 -12.41 -4.44
N GLY A 121 -2.95 -13.17 -3.61
CA GLY A 121 -4.19 -13.83 -3.96
C GLY A 121 -4.62 -14.82 -2.91
N GLY A 122 -5.65 -15.58 -3.24
CA GLY A 122 -6.18 -16.62 -2.37
C GLY A 122 -7.63 -16.93 -2.68
N VAL A 123 -8.22 -17.82 -1.90
CA VAL A 123 -9.61 -18.24 -2.08
C VAL A 123 -10.32 -18.14 -0.75
N SER A 124 -11.39 -17.34 -0.69
CA SER A 124 -12.19 -17.20 0.52
C SER A 124 -13.67 -17.08 0.14
N ASN A 125 -14.55 -17.76 0.88
CA ASN A 125 -16.00 -17.68 0.72
C ASN A 125 -16.50 -17.94 -0.71
N GLY A 126 -15.85 -18.85 -1.45
CA GLY A 126 -16.19 -19.14 -2.84
C GLY A 126 -15.81 -18.03 -3.82
N ARG A 127 -14.85 -17.17 -3.45
CA ARG A 127 -14.27 -16.14 -4.32
C ARG A 127 -12.77 -16.33 -4.42
N THR A 128 -12.25 -16.27 -5.64
CA THR A 128 -10.82 -16.28 -5.91
C THR A 128 -10.35 -14.84 -6.07
N PHE A 129 -9.37 -14.45 -5.26
CA PHE A 129 -8.76 -13.13 -5.28
C PHE A 129 -7.39 -13.18 -5.95
N LEU A 130 -7.09 -12.15 -6.74
CA LEU A 130 -5.76 -11.89 -7.29
C LEU A 130 -5.45 -10.39 -7.14
N PHE A 131 -4.28 -10.10 -6.60
CA PHE A 131 -3.75 -8.74 -6.44
C PHE A 131 -2.48 -8.63 -7.27
N SER A 132 -2.39 -7.58 -8.10
CA SER A 132 -1.17 -7.28 -8.83
C SER A 132 -1.03 -5.78 -9.07
N GLY A 133 0.20 -5.26 -9.04
CA GLY A 133 0.37 -3.82 -9.18
C GLY A 133 1.75 -3.31 -8.82
N THR A 134 1.83 -1.98 -8.72
CA THR A 134 3.02 -1.24 -8.33
C THR A 134 2.66 -0.03 -7.46
N PHE A 135 3.52 0.23 -6.49
CA PHE A 135 3.56 1.44 -5.68
C PHE A 135 4.82 2.22 -6.02
N SER A 136 4.66 3.50 -6.27
CA SER A 136 5.74 4.48 -6.26
C SER A 136 5.44 5.53 -5.18
N PRO A 137 6.40 6.40 -4.83
CA PRO A 137 6.13 7.49 -3.90
C PRO A 137 4.96 8.40 -4.34
N THR A 138 4.71 8.50 -5.64
CA THR A 138 3.73 9.44 -6.24
C THR A 138 2.51 8.79 -6.87
N ASP A 139 2.60 7.54 -7.29
CA ASP A 139 1.57 6.85 -8.07
C ASP A 139 1.37 5.42 -7.56
N VAL A 140 0.13 4.93 -7.61
CA VAL A 140 -0.20 3.52 -7.40
C VAL A 140 -1.01 3.01 -8.58
N ARG A 141 -0.60 1.84 -9.07
CA ARG A 141 -1.37 1.00 -9.98
C ARG A 141 -1.69 -0.30 -9.27
N LEU A 142 -2.96 -0.61 -9.07
CA LEU A 142 -3.35 -1.83 -8.38
C LEU A 142 -4.56 -2.43 -9.06
N GLU A 143 -4.41 -3.65 -9.55
CA GLU A 143 -5.52 -4.48 -9.99
C GLU A 143 -5.93 -5.41 -8.85
N VAL A 144 -7.20 -5.32 -8.46
CA VAL A 144 -7.87 -6.30 -7.61
C VAL A 144 -8.86 -7.07 -8.47
N ARG A 145 -8.63 -8.37 -8.65
CA ARG A 145 -9.50 -9.24 -9.42
C ARG A 145 -10.15 -10.26 -8.51
N VAL A 146 -11.47 -10.37 -8.61
CA VAL A 146 -12.30 -11.28 -7.83
C VAL A 146 -13.14 -12.13 -8.78
N THR A 147 -12.97 -13.43 -8.75
CA THR A 147 -13.79 -14.36 -9.54
C THR A 147 -14.72 -15.12 -8.59
N THR A 148 -16.03 -15.06 -8.84
CA THR A 148 -17.02 -15.78 -8.04
C THR A 148 -17.14 -17.23 -8.49
N ALA A 149 -17.15 -18.19 -7.57
CA ALA A 149 -17.32 -19.61 -7.89
C ALA A 149 -18.80 -20.02 -8.02
N ARG A 150 -19.72 -19.18 -7.52
CA ARG A 150 -21.17 -19.38 -7.55
C ARG A 150 -21.87 -18.12 -8.01
N GLU A 151 -23.15 -18.27 -8.36
CA GLU A 151 -24.02 -17.13 -8.61
C GLU A 151 -24.15 -16.26 -7.35
N GLU A 152 -24.00 -14.95 -7.51
CA GLU A 152 -24.03 -13.99 -6.41
C GLU A 152 -24.51 -12.62 -6.91
N GLY A 153 -25.49 -12.01 -6.23
CA GLY A 153 -25.94 -10.64 -6.55
C GLY A 153 -26.47 -10.47 -7.98
N GLY A 154 -27.03 -11.52 -8.58
CA GLY A 154 -27.48 -11.54 -9.97
C GLY A 154 -26.36 -11.74 -11.01
N ALA A 155 -25.10 -11.88 -10.57
CA ALA A 155 -23.99 -12.25 -11.43
C ALA A 155 -23.82 -13.79 -11.45
N PRO A 156 -23.71 -14.41 -12.64
CA PRO A 156 -23.54 -15.86 -12.76
C PRO A 156 -22.20 -16.33 -12.18
N ALA A 157 -22.12 -17.62 -11.83
CA ALA A 157 -20.87 -18.27 -11.44
C ALA A 157 -19.78 -18.07 -12.51
N GLY A 158 -18.54 -17.82 -12.09
CA GLY A 158 -17.43 -17.51 -12.98
C GLY A 158 -17.33 -16.04 -13.39
N THR A 159 -18.22 -15.17 -12.90
CA THR A 159 -18.10 -13.72 -13.13
C THR A 159 -16.82 -13.20 -12.49
N THR A 160 -16.06 -12.44 -13.27
CA THR A 160 -14.86 -11.74 -12.81
C THR A 160 -15.15 -10.26 -12.63
N LEU A 161 -14.92 -9.78 -11.42
CA LEU A 161 -14.95 -8.37 -11.06
C LEU A 161 -13.50 -7.87 -10.99
N THR A 162 -13.19 -6.81 -11.71
CA THR A 162 -11.86 -6.18 -11.67
C THR A 162 -11.98 -4.73 -11.24
N PHE A 163 -11.17 -4.35 -10.25
CA PHE A 163 -10.96 -2.98 -9.82
C PHE A 163 -9.54 -2.56 -10.20
N ASP A 164 -9.39 -1.71 -11.20
CA ASP A 164 -8.09 -1.16 -11.63
C ASP A 164 -7.93 0.25 -11.06
N TYR A 165 -7.17 0.35 -9.97
CA TYR A 165 -6.84 1.59 -9.28
C TYR A 165 -5.71 2.31 -10.01
N ARG A 166 -5.96 3.57 -10.35
CA ARG A 166 -5.05 4.48 -11.04
C ARG A 166 -5.01 5.78 -10.28
N VAL A 167 -4.29 5.76 -9.17
CA VAL A 167 -4.35 6.80 -8.15
C VAL A 167 -2.98 7.44 -7.95
N LYS A 168 -2.96 8.70 -7.52
CA LYS A 168 -1.75 9.48 -7.32
C LYS A 168 -1.80 10.23 -6.00
N ARG A 169 -0.64 10.57 -5.45
CA ARG A 169 -0.57 11.56 -4.38
C ARG A 169 -0.74 12.95 -4.96
N GLU A 170 -1.54 13.75 -4.30
CA GLU A 170 -1.56 15.19 -4.55
C GLU A 170 -0.25 15.81 -4.06
N SER A 171 0.30 16.73 -4.85
CA SER A 171 1.45 17.52 -4.42
C SER A 171 1.07 18.33 -3.18
N LEU A 172 2.04 18.59 -2.30
CA LEU A 172 1.81 19.38 -1.08
C LEU A 172 1.34 20.81 -1.42
N GLU A 173 1.75 21.34 -2.58
CA GLU A 173 1.32 22.64 -3.13
C GLU A 173 -0.16 22.64 -3.53
N ALA A 174 -0.66 21.53 -4.10
CA ALA A 174 -2.09 21.39 -4.43
C ALA A 174 -2.98 21.27 -3.18
N GLN A 175 -2.42 20.78 -2.07
CA GLN A 175 -3.12 20.70 -0.78
C GLN A 175 -3.18 22.06 -0.08
N ALA A 176 -2.14 22.90 -0.23
CA ALA A 176 -2.09 24.25 0.36
C ALA A 176 -2.99 25.28 -0.35
N GLY A 177 -3.41 25.01 -1.59
CA GLY A 177 -4.26 25.88 -2.40
C GLY A 177 -5.75 25.51 -2.45
N ARG A 178 -6.17 24.42 -1.77
CA ARG A 178 -7.59 24.02 -1.69
C ARG A 178 -8.14 24.36 -0.30
N ASP A 179 -8.75 25.54 -0.19
CA ASP A 179 -9.74 25.79 0.84
C ASP A 179 -10.92 24.80 0.68
N VAL A 180 -10.91 23.75 1.51
CA VAL A 180 -12.03 23.01 2.15
C VAL A 180 -13.21 22.45 1.31
N GLU A 181 -13.37 22.70 0.00
CA GLU A 181 -14.60 22.22 -0.72
C GLU A 181 -14.41 21.08 -1.76
N GLU A 182 -13.19 20.69 -2.13
CA GLU A 182 -12.95 19.64 -3.17
C GLU A 182 -11.86 18.62 -2.76
N GLY A 183 -11.84 18.24 -1.48
CA GLY A 183 -10.89 17.27 -0.93
C GLY A 183 -11.58 16.04 -0.35
N CYS A 184 -11.02 14.84 -0.59
CA CYS A 184 -11.49 13.62 0.06
C CYS A 184 -11.38 13.78 1.59
N ARG A 185 -12.50 13.69 2.31
CA ARG A 185 -12.52 13.85 3.77
C ARG A 185 -12.25 12.50 4.45
N LEU A 186 -11.47 12.49 5.52
CA LEU A 186 -11.31 11.30 6.35
C LEU A 186 -12.58 11.09 7.20
N VAL A 187 -13.18 9.90 7.11
CA VAL A 187 -14.39 9.50 7.86
C VAL A 187 -14.17 8.17 8.57
N MET A 188 -14.81 7.98 9.73
CA MET A 188 -14.82 6.70 10.41
C MET A 188 -15.92 5.82 9.84
N ARG A 189 -15.58 4.64 9.29
CA ARG A 189 -16.56 3.71 8.71
C ARG A 189 -16.34 2.27 9.18
N PRO A 190 -17.43 1.48 9.29
CA PRO A 190 -17.32 0.04 9.48
C PRO A 190 -16.94 -0.62 8.15
N ILE A 191 -15.83 -1.36 8.15
CA ILE A 191 -15.27 -2.01 6.97
C ILE A 191 -15.33 -3.52 7.15
N ALA A 192 -15.72 -4.22 6.07
CA ALA A 192 -15.67 -5.67 6.02
C ALA A 192 -14.22 -6.15 5.91
N ASN A 193 -13.85 -7.08 6.80
CA ASN A 193 -12.55 -7.75 6.78
C ASN A 193 -12.67 -9.08 6.03
N PHE A 194 -11.58 -9.61 5.48
CA PHE A 194 -11.60 -10.93 4.83
C PHE A 194 -12.07 -12.09 5.73
N GLY A 195 -11.93 -11.94 7.06
CA GLY A 195 -12.42 -12.92 8.06
C GLY A 195 -13.90 -12.80 8.43
N GLY A 196 -14.70 -11.98 7.74
CA GLY A 196 -16.14 -11.84 8.01
C GLY A 196 -16.50 -10.94 9.21
N GLY A 197 -15.51 -10.33 9.87
CA GLY A 197 -15.72 -9.32 10.90
C GLY A 197 -15.85 -7.89 10.35
N MET A 198 -16.50 -7.00 11.11
CA MET A 198 -16.52 -5.55 10.84
C MET A 198 -15.53 -4.84 11.74
N THR A 199 -14.64 -4.00 11.19
CA THR A 199 -13.73 -3.14 11.95
C THR A 199 -13.97 -1.68 11.62
N MET A 200 -13.90 -0.80 12.62
CA MET A 200 -13.92 0.65 12.41
C MET A 200 -12.55 1.12 11.93
N ALA A 201 -12.48 1.80 10.78
CA ALA A 201 -11.25 2.43 10.29
C ALA A 201 -11.49 3.85 9.76
N GLN A 202 -10.45 4.70 9.84
CA GLN A 202 -10.47 6.00 9.17
C GLN A 202 -10.21 5.81 7.69
N VAL A 203 -11.01 6.48 6.89
CA VAL A 203 -11.18 6.20 5.47
C VAL A 203 -11.27 7.52 4.71
N PRO A 204 -10.49 7.73 3.63
CA PRO A 204 -10.68 8.88 2.75
C PRO A 204 -11.92 8.67 1.88
N GLU A 205 -12.99 9.42 2.16
CA GLU A 205 -14.22 9.51 1.36
C GLU A 205 -14.09 10.68 0.39
N CYS A 206 -14.01 10.35 -0.90
CA CYS A 206 -14.09 11.34 -1.99
C CYS A 206 -15.54 11.40 -2.46
N ASP A 207 -16.15 12.59 -2.41
CA ASP A 207 -17.45 12.84 -3.03
C ASP A 207 -17.34 12.97 -4.56
#